data_AF-A0A2H9NG86-F1
#
_entry.id   AF-A0A2H9NG86-F1
#
_cell.length_a   1.000
_cell.length_b   1.000
_cell.length_c   1.000
_cell.angle_alpha   90.00
_cell.angle_beta   90.00
_cell.angle_gamma   90.00
#
_symmetry.space_group_name_H-M   'P 1'
#
loop_
_entity.id
_entity.type
_entity.pdbx_description
1 polymer ?
#
loop_
_entity_poly.entity_id
_entity_poly.type
_entity_poly.pdbx_seq_one_letter_code
_entity_poly.pdbx_strand_id
1 'polypeptide(L)'
;MPPKAIATHTLFLIAVISLLLVFTIVSFWFFIGQIFGEANKATCAVKYINYCERWLLKGQDPLDWNEVQPRSCEEFGIGKPMKCLIE
;
A
#
# COMPACT_ATOMS: atom_id res chain seq x y z
N MET A 1 -38.31 -28.58 22.01
CA MET A 1 -37.41 -28.87 20.87
C MET A 1 -36.37 -29.87 21.31
N PRO A 2 -36.16 -30.99 20.59
CA PRO A 2 -35.22 -32.01 21.03
C PRO A 2 -33.78 -31.46 21.02
N PRO A 3 -32.97 -31.71 22.06
CA PRO A 3 -31.63 -31.14 22.21
C PRO A 3 -30.67 -31.50 21.07
N LYS A 4 -30.95 -32.59 20.34
CA LYS A 4 -30.19 -33.04 19.17
C LYS A 4 -30.26 -32.05 18.01
N ALA A 5 -31.42 -31.40 17.79
CA ALA A 5 -31.56 -30.41 16.72
C ALA A 5 -30.72 -29.16 17.04
N ILE A 6 -30.77 -28.69 18.28
CA ILE A 6 -30.05 -27.50 18.76
C ILE A 6 -28.53 -27.69 18.60
N ALA A 7 -27.99 -28.84 19.02
CA ALA A 7 -26.55 -29.11 18.93
C ALA A 7 -26.03 -29.12 17.48
N THR A 8 -26.82 -29.66 16.55
CA THR A 8 -26.42 -29.77 15.13
C THR A 8 -26.41 -28.39 14.45
N HIS A 9 -27.39 -27.54 14.75
CA HIS A 9 -27.43 -26.17 14.23
C HIS A 9 -26.30 -25.30 14.80
N THR A 10 -25.96 -25.46 16.08
CA THR A 10 -24.85 -24.73 16.70
C THR A 10 -23.51 -25.12 16.07
N LEU A 11 -23.26 -26.42 15.85
CA LEU A 11 -22.05 -26.89 15.17
C LEU A 11 -21.94 -26.36 13.73
N PHE A 12 -23.06 -26.37 13.00
CA PHE A 12 -23.12 -25.80 11.66
C PHE A 12 -22.80 -24.30 11.65
N LEU A 13 -23.38 -23.53 12.56
CA LEU A 13 -23.09 -22.10 12.71
C LEU A 13 -21.62 -21.83 13.03
N ILE A 14 -21.03 -22.59 13.96
CA ILE A 14 -19.62 -22.46 14.31
C ILE A 14 -18.73 -22.74 13.08
N ALA A 15 -19.04 -23.78 12.31
CA ALA A 15 -18.30 -24.11 11.10
C ALA A 15 -18.38 -23.00 10.04
N VAL A 16 -19.57 -22.44 9.81
CA VAL A 16 -19.78 -21.34 8.85
C VAL A 16 -19.07 -20.07 9.32
N ILE A 17 -19.16 -19.70 10.60
CA ILE A 17 -18.47 -18.53 11.15
C ILE A 17 -16.95 -18.70 11.04
N SER A 18 -16.43 -19.89 11.33
CA SER A 18 -15.01 -20.18 11.21
C SER A 18 -14.53 -20.03 9.76
N LEU A 19 -15.30 -20.54 8.80
CA LEU A 19 -15.00 -20.39 7.37
C LEU A 19 -14.99 -18.92 6.95
N LEU A 20 -15.98 -18.14 7.39
CA LEU A 20 -16.06 -16.71 7.11
C LEU A 20 -14.87 -15.94 7.71
N LEU A 21 -14.48 -16.25 8.95
CA LEU A 21 -13.32 -15.65 9.59
C LEU A 21 -12.03 -15.92 8.80
N VAL A 22 -11.79 -17.16 8.40
CA VAL A 22 -10.63 -17.51 7.57
C VAL A 22 -10.66 -16.72 6.26
N PHE A 23 -11.81 -16.66 5.59
CA PHE A 23 -11.95 -15.91 4.35
C PHE A 23 -11.66 -14.41 4.53
N THR A 24 -12.18 -13.81 5.62
CA THR A 24 -11.92 -12.39 5.91
C THR A 24 -10.45 -12.11 6.18
N ILE A 25 -9.76 -13.00 6.92
CA ILE A 25 -8.34 -12.85 7.21
C ILE A 25 -7.55 -12.91 5.90
N VAL A 26 -7.77 -13.95 5.08
CA VAL A 26 -7.06 -14.12 3.80
C VAL A 26 -7.29 -12.93 2.87
N SER A 27 -8.54 -12.48 2.75
CA SER A 27 -8.88 -11.30 1.94
C SER A 27 -8.16 -10.06 2.43
N PHE A 28 -8.16 -9.83 3.75
CA PHE A 28 -7.50 -8.68 4.36
C PHE A 28 -5.98 -8.67 4.12
N TRP A 29 -5.31 -9.82 4.25
CA TRP A 29 -3.88 -9.94 3.93
C TRP A 29 -3.58 -9.64 2.46
N PHE A 30 -4.44 -10.11 1.55
CA PHE A 30 -4.30 -9.83 0.12
C PHE A 30 -4.41 -8.33 -0.18
N PHE A 31 -5.43 -7.66 0.37
CA PHE A 31 -5.62 -6.21 0.18
C PHE A 31 -4.49 -5.38 0.76
N ILE A 32 -3.97 -5.75 1.95
CA ILE A 32 -2.83 -5.06 2.55
C ILE A 32 -1.61 -5.07 1.61
N GLY A 33 -1.30 -6.21 1.00
CA GLY A 33 -0.19 -6.32 0.06
C GLY A 33 -0.32 -5.38 -1.14
N GLN A 34 -1.54 -5.23 -1.67
CA GLN A 34 -1.80 -4.30 -2.78
C GLN A 34 -1.68 -2.83 -2.36
N ILE A 35 -2.22 -2.48 -1.18
CA ILE A 35 -2.14 -1.11 -0.65
C ILE A 35 -0.68 -0.69 -0.45
N PHE A 36 0.18 -1.56 0.06
CA PHE A 36 1.60 -1.23 0.23
C PHE A 36 2.30 -0.92 -1.10
N GLY A 37 1.99 -1.66 -2.18
CA GLY A 37 2.54 -1.40 -3.50
C GLY A 37 2.11 -0.03 -4.04
N GLU A 38 0.82 0.29 -3.96
CA GLU A 38 0.28 1.57 -4.43
C GLU A 38 0.74 2.75 -3.56
N ALA A 39 0.78 2.58 -2.24
CA ALA A 39 1.26 3.60 -1.31
C ALA A 39 2.75 3.93 -1.53
N ASN A 40 3.58 2.92 -1.79
CA ASN A 40 4.99 3.14 -2.10
C ASN A 40 5.16 3.90 -3.42
N LYS A 41 4.40 3.54 -4.46
CA LYS A 41 4.38 4.27 -5.73
C LYS A 41 3.95 5.73 -5.53
N ALA A 42 2.88 5.97 -4.78
CA ALA A 42 2.41 7.32 -4.48
C ALA A 42 3.46 8.13 -3.70
N THR A 43 4.09 7.51 -2.69
CA THR A 43 5.15 8.18 -1.91
C THR A 43 6.36 8.54 -2.77
N CYS A 44 6.73 7.69 -3.73
CA CYS A 44 7.77 8.00 -4.71
C CYS A 44 7.38 9.15 -5.65
N ALA A 45 6.13 9.21 -6.09
CA ALA A 45 5.63 10.34 -6.87
C ALA A 45 5.66 11.65 -6.07
N VAL A 46 5.29 11.60 -4.78
CA VAL A 46 5.38 12.76 -3.87
C VAL A 46 6.83 13.20 -3.69
N LYS A 47 7.78 12.27 -3.52
CA LYS A 47 9.21 12.60 -3.47
C LYS A 47 9.67 13.31 -4.73
N TYR A 48 9.25 12.84 -5.91
CA TYR A 48 9.55 13.48 -7.18
C TYR A 48 9.05 14.92 -7.24
N ILE A 49 7.77 15.13 -6.90
CA ILE A 49 7.14 16.45 -6.89
C ILE A 49 7.86 17.39 -5.93
N ASN A 50 8.09 16.97 -4.68
CA ASN A 50 8.78 17.78 -3.66
C ASN A 50 10.23 18.09 -4.05
N TYR A 51 10.91 17.16 -4.72
CA TYR A 51 12.25 17.41 -5.23
C TYR A 51 12.23 18.51 -6.29
N CYS A 52 11.31 18.41 -7.24
CA CYS A 52 11.17 19.38 -8.31
C CYS A 52 10.69 20.75 -7.83
N GLU A 53 9.78 20.79 -6.86
CA GLU A 53 9.36 22.04 -6.22
C GLU A 53 10.56 22.74 -5.56
N ARG A 54 11.37 22.00 -4.79
CA ARG A 54 12.59 22.56 -4.17
C ARG A 54 13.61 23.04 -5.20
N TRP A 55 13.77 22.31 -6.31
CA TRP A 55 14.65 22.72 -7.41
C TRP A 55 14.17 24.06 -7.99
N LEU A 56 12.88 24.17 -8.31
CA LEU A 56 12.31 25.37 -8.93
C LEU A 56 12.33 26.57 -7.99
N LEU A 57 12.04 26.38 -6.71
CA LEU A 57 12.06 27.46 -5.71
C LEU A 57 13.47 28.00 -5.47
N LYS A 58 14.51 27.15 -5.52
CA LYS A 58 15.90 27.56 -5.31
C LYS A 58 16.65 27.89 -6.60
N GLY A 59 16.07 27.58 -7.76
CA GLY A 59 16.71 27.73 -9.07
C GLY A 59 17.90 26.77 -9.33
N GLN A 60 18.13 25.78 -8.46
CA GLN A 60 19.27 24.88 -8.53
C GLN A 60 18.90 23.46 -8.06
N ASP A 61 19.60 22.46 -8.60
CA ASP A 61 19.40 21.06 -8.23
C ASP A 61 19.65 20.87 -6.72
N PRO A 62 18.68 20.33 -5.94
CA PRO A 62 18.87 20.02 -4.52
C PRO A 62 19.98 19.01 -4.23
N LEU A 63 20.36 18.17 -5.21
CA LEU A 63 21.37 17.11 -5.14
C LEU A 63 21.12 15.99 -4.09
N ASP A 64 20.08 16.10 -3.28
CA ASP A 64 19.76 15.20 -2.16
C ASP A 64 18.83 14.02 -2.53
N TRP A 65 18.70 13.71 -3.84
CA TRP A 65 17.74 12.70 -4.33
C TRP A 65 17.92 11.33 -3.65
N ASN A 66 19.17 10.88 -3.46
CA ASN A 66 19.48 9.59 -2.85
C ASN A 66 19.42 9.61 -1.32
N GLU A 67 19.44 10.80 -0.72
CA GLU A 67 19.45 11.00 0.73
C GLU A 67 18.03 11.01 1.29
N VAL A 68 17.08 11.60 0.55
CA VAL A 68 15.67 11.71 0.93
C VAL A 68 14.92 10.39 0.67
N GLN A 69 14.16 9.93 1.66
CA GLN A 69 13.30 8.76 1.52
C GLN A 69 12.08 9.04 0.62
N PRO A 70 11.52 8.03 -0.08
CA PRO A 70 11.97 6.65 -0.17
C PRO A 70 13.13 6.44 -1.19
N ARG A 71 14.00 5.45 -0.93
CA ARG A 71 15.20 5.18 -1.75
C ARG A 71 14.95 4.26 -2.95
N SER A 72 13.99 3.34 -2.84
CA SER A 72 13.69 2.31 -3.85
C SER A 72 12.66 2.75 -4.90
N CYS A 73 12.64 4.03 -5.28
CA CYS A 73 11.66 4.54 -6.25
C CYS A 73 11.90 4.07 -7.69
N GLU A 74 13.12 3.60 -7.98
CA GLU A 74 13.51 3.03 -9.26
C GLU A 74 12.71 1.76 -9.60
N GLU A 75 12.30 0.99 -8.58
CA GLU A 75 11.44 -0.19 -8.74
C GLU A 75 10.05 0.16 -9.30
N PHE A 76 9.63 1.42 -9.13
CA PHE A 76 8.36 1.96 -9.63
C PHE A 76 8.55 2.79 -10.91
N GLY A 77 9.75 2.82 -11.49
CA GLY A 77 10.09 3.62 -12.67
C GLY A 77 10.29 5.11 -12.39
N ILE A 78 10.42 5.51 -11.11
CA ILE A 78 10.59 6.91 -10.70
C ILE A 78 12.05 7.12 -10.27
N GLY A 79 12.87 7.58 -11.22
CA GLY A 79 14.28 7.91 -11.00
C GLY A 79 14.52 9.40 -10.73
N LYS A 80 15.78 9.77 -10.50
CA LYS A 80 16.18 11.17 -10.34
C LYS A 80 15.78 11.97 -11.59
N PRO A 81 15.05 13.09 -11.46
CA PRO A 81 14.73 13.95 -12.60
C PRO A 81 16.01 14.54 -13.22
N MET A 82 16.15 14.45 -14.55
CA MET A 82 17.19 15.19 -15.28
C MET A 82 16.81 16.66 -15.48
N LYS A 83 15.50 16.94 -15.57
CA LYS A 83 14.92 18.28 -15.64
C LYS A 83 13.54 18.24 -15.00
N CYS A 84 13.24 19.22 -14.15
CA CYS A 84 11.90 19.42 -13.63
C CYS A 84 11.10 20.27 -14.62
N LEU A 85 10.40 19.60 -15.53
CA LEU A 85 9.29 20.21 -16.26
C LEU A 85 8.03 19.99 -15.44
N ILE A 86 7.47 21.07 -14.89
CA ILE A 86 6.06 21.08 -14.52
C ILE A 86 5.33 21.20 -15.87
N GLU A 87 4.66 20.13 -16.28
CA GLU A 87 3.71 20.15 -17.39
C GLU A 87 2.30 20.43 -16.83
#